data_AF-X1EM19-F1
#
_entry.id   AF-X1EM19-F1
#
_cell.length_a   1.000
_cell.length_b   1.000
_cell.length_c   1.000
_cell.angle_alpha   90.00
_cell.angle_beta   90.00
_cell.angle_gamma   90.00
#
_symmetry.space_group_name_H-M   'P 1'
#
loop_
_entity.id
_entity.type
_entity.pdbx_description
1 polymer ?
#
loop_
_entity_poly.entity_id
_entity_poly.type
_entity_poly.pdbx_seq_one_letter_code
_entity_poly.pdbx_strand_id
1 'polypeptide(L)'
;MVKGRLRNVVWVLVLGWIIFIYSSYIYFWRGGILWGSLGEILFRIFLLFIFLLVSAGLGRKIFRWLKFESGSFLESFLFGLAIGLAIFTYTVIGFGLVGLLNKWVINLFFVGMYALAYDEIGNIIHQIKAKFKSLAPPRMPFIEIVLLLVLAVQIFFNLTGASVLPSGWDSLGEHLAKAKEWNHLHRLASIPYINRAQWAQPFNIGILYGMALFLKDAILA
;
A
#
# COMPACT_ATOMS: atom_id res chain seq x y z
N MET A 1 16.80 -17.86 -21.39
CA MET A 1 16.81 -18.82 -20.25
C MET A 1 16.38 -18.23 -18.88
N VAL A 2 15.93 -16.97 -18.78
CA VAL A 2 15.62 -16.30 -17.48
C VAL A 2 14.17 -16.50 -16.98
N LYS A 3 13.23 -16.90 -17.86
CA LYS A 3 11.80 -17.03 -17.52
C LYS A 3 11.47 -18.10 -16.47
N GLY A 4 12.30 -19.15 -16.31
CA GLY A 4 12.02 -20.24 -15.37
C GLY A 4 12.28 -19.90 -13.90
N ARG A 5 13.29 -19.07 -13.60
CA ARG A 5 13.71 -18.76 -12.22
C ARG A 5 12.78 -17.76 -11.53
N LEU A 6 12.19 -16.83 -12.28
CA LEU A 6 11.24 -15.85 -11.72
C LEU A 6 9.93 -16.51 -11.28
N ARG A 7 9.46 -17.51 -12.05
CA ARG A 7 8.24 -18.26 -11.74
C ARG A 7 8.33 -18.97 -10.39
N ASN A 8 9.49 -19.54 -10.07
CA ASN A 8 9.70 -20.23 -8.80
C ASN A 8 9.76 -19.25 -7.60
N VAL A 9 10.30 -18.04 -7.79
CA VAL A 9 10.29 -17.02 -6.72
C VAL A 9 8.88 -16.53 -6.42
N VAL A 10 8.04 -16.38 -7.44
CA VAL A 10 6.64 -15.98 -7.29
C VAL A 10 5.83 -17.08 -6.61
N TRP A 11 6.01 -18.34 -7.00
CA TRP A 11 5.38 -19.46 -6.29
C TRP A 11 5.88 -19.61 -4.87
N VAL A 12 7.16 -19.38 -4.58
CA VAL A 12 7.70 -19.39 -3.21
C VAL A 12 7.16 -18.23 -2.38
N LEU A 13 6.97 -17.05 -2.97
CA LEU A 13 6.35 -15.91 -2.29
C LEU A 13 4.86 -16.15 -2.05
N VAL A 14 4.13 -16.71 -3.01
CA VAL A 14 2.70 -17.03 -2.87
C VAL A 14 2.47 -18.22 -1.92
N LEU A 15 3.27 -19.29 -1.98
CA LEU A 15 3.22 -20.40 -1.02
C LEU A 15 3.68 -19.97 0.36
N GLY A 16 4.75 -19.18 0.45
CA GLY A 16 5.19 -18.58 1.71
C GLY A 16 4.11 -17.67 2.30
N TRP A 17 3.36 -16.96 1.45
CA TRP A 17 2.23 -16.12 1.83
C TRP A 17 1.02 -16.93 2.30
N ILE A 18 0.65 -18.02 1.60
CA ILE A 18 -0.43 -18.93 2.03
C ILE A 18 -0.05 -19.61 3.35
N ILE A 19 1.19 -20.10 3.48
CA ILE A 19 1.69 -20.75 4.70
C ILE A 19 1.76 -19.73 5.83
N PHE A 20 2.26 -18.52 5.61
CA PHE A 20 2.32 -17.49 6.64
C PHE A 20 0.91 -17.05 7.10
N ILE A 21 -0.04 -16.91 6.17
CA ILE A 21 -1.44 -16.57 6.48
C ILE A 21 -2.12 -17.71 7.24
N TYR A 22 -2.03 -18.95 6.77
CA TYR A 22 -2.67 -20.07 7.45
C TYR A 22 -1.99 -20.40 8.78
N SER A 23 -0.66 -20.30 8.86
CA SER A 23 0.06 -20.48 10.13
C SER A 23 -0.26 -19.34 11.09
N SER A 24 -0.34 -18.10 10.62
CA SER A 24 -0.75 -16.95 11.44
C SER A 24 -2.25 -16.89 11.70
N TYR A 25 -3.07 -17.68 11.03
CA TYR A 25 -4.48 -17.81 11.34
C TYR A 25 -4.70 -18.92 12.38
N ILE A 26 -4.07 -20.09 12.16
CA ILE A 26 -4.17 -21.27 13.02
C ILE A 26 -3.45 -21.05 14.36
N TYR A 27 -2.29 -20.42 14.36
CA TYR A 27 -1.52 -20.15 15.58
C TYR A 27 -2.19 -19.09 16.46
N PHE A 28 -2.91 -18.13 15.86
CA PHE A 28 -3.51 -17.00 16.56
C PHE A 28 -4.97 -17.27 17.00
N TRP A 29 -5.62 -18.29 16.44
CA TRP A 29 -6.87 -18.85 16.96
C TRP A 29 -6.72 -19.40 18.41
N ARG A 30 -5.49 -19.66 18.88
CA ARG A 30 -5.20 -20.22 20.22
C ARG A 30 -4.93 -19.22 21.35
N GLY A 31 -5.29 -17.93 21.21
CA GLY A 31 -5.66 -17.12 22.38
C GLY A 31 -4.67 -16.07 22.94
N GLY A 32 -3.79 -15.49 22.11
CA GLY A 32 -2.96 -14.33 22.52
C GLY A 32 -3.44 -13.01 21.92
N ILE A 33 -4.13 -12.15 22.70
CA ILE A 33 -4.66 -10.84 22.23
C ILE A 33 -3.55 -9.95 21.64
N LEU A 34 -2.38 -9.92 22.29
CA LEU A 34 -1.21 -9.14 21.84
C LEU A 34 -0.68 -9.61 20.49
N TRP A 35 -0.61 -10.93 20.30
CA TRP A 35 -0.12 -11.52 19.07
C TRP A 35 -1.11 -11.24 17.93
N GLY A 36 -2.43 -11.39 18.16
CA GLY A 36 -3.46 -11.09 17.16
C GLY A 36 -3.33 -9.67 16.59
N SER A 37 -3.11 -8.69 17.48
CA SER A 37 -2.89 -7.28 17.10
C SER A 37 -1.61 -7.08 16.27
N LEU A 38 -0.48 -7.65 16.70
CA LEU A 38 0.79 -7.55 15.97
C LEU A 38 0.72 -8.17 14.57
N GLY A 39 0.11 -9.35 14.44
CA GLY A 39 -0.07 -10.01 13.15
C GLY A 39 -0.91 -9.18 12.18
N GLU A 40 -1.96 -8.54 12.68
CA GLU A 40 -2.79 -7.64 11.89
C GLU A 40 -2.03 -6.39 11.43
N ILE A 41 -1.27 -5.74 12.32
CA ILE A 41 -0.44 -4.58 11.99
C ILE A 41 0.57 -4.93 10.90
N LEU A 42 1.29 -6.04 11.06
CA LEU A 42 2.27 -6.49 10.06
C LEU A 42 1.62 -6.78 8.71
N PHE A 43 0.41 -7.34 8.70
CA PHE A 43 -0.35 -7.57 7.48
C PHE A 43 -0.75 -6.26 6.78
N ARG A 44 -1.18 -5.25 7.54
CA ARG A 44 -1.50 -3.91 7.02
C ARG A 44 -0.27 -3.24 6.40
N ILE A 45 0.85 -3.26 7.11
CA ILE A 45 2.14 -2.74 6.62
C ILE A 45 2.56 -3.48 5.34
N PHE A 46 2.39 -4.79 5.29
CA PHE A 46 2.68 -5.58 4.08
C PHE A 46 1.81 -5.17 2.89
N LEU A 47 0.50 -5.01 3.09
CA LEU A 47 -0.41 -4.55 2.04
C LEU A 47 -0.05 -3.13 1.56
N LEU A 48 0.35 -2.24 2.47
CA LEU A 48 0.87 -0.93 2.11
C LEU A 48 2.09 -1.04 1.20
N PHE A 49 3.07 -1.88 1.55
CA PHE A 49 4.24 -2.09 0.71
C PHE A 49 3.88 -2.62 -0.68
N ILE A 50 2.94 -3.56 -0.79
CA ILE A 50 2.44 -4.02 -2.09
C ILE A 50 1.78 -2.86 -2.84
N PHE A 51 0.92 -2.10 -2.19
CA PHE A 51 0.21 -0.98 -2.80
C PHE A 51 1.18 0.08 -3.37
N LEU A 52 2.20 0.45 -2.59
CA LEU A 52 3.24 1.37 -3.04
C LEU A 52 4.06 0.79 -4.19
N LEU A 53 4.35 -0.52 -4.15
CA LEU A 53 5.11 -1.20 -5.20
C LEU A 53 4.31 -1.29 -6.51
N VAL A 54 3.01 -1.58 -6.44
CA VAL A 54 2.09 -1.55 -7.60
C VAL A 54 2.00 -0.15 -8.16
N SER A 55 1.86 0.87 -7.31
CA SER A 55 1.84 2.28 -7.72
C SER A 55 3.13 2.65 -8.46
N ALA A 56 4.29 2.34 -7.89
CA ALA A 56 5.58 2.59 -8.54
C ALA A 56 5.73 1.83 -9.86
N GLY A 57 5.27 0.57 -9.92
CA GLY A 57 5.28 -0.25 -11.13
C GLY A 57 4.39 0.33 -12.25
N LEU A 58 3.20 0.82 -11.92
CA LEU A 58 2.31 1.47 -12.88
C LEU A 58 2.92 2.75 -13.46
N GLY A 59 3.44 3.64 -12.61
CA GLY A 59 4.08 4.86 -13.10
C GLY A 59 5.32 4.57 -13.93
N ARG A 60 6.12 3.56 -13.56
CA ARG A 60 7.25 3.11 -14.37
C ARG A 60 6.81 2.58 -15.74
N LYS A 61 5.69 1.85 -15.79
CA LYS A 61 5.11 1.37 -17.06
C LYS A 61 4.72 2.53 -17.97
N ILE A 62 4.17 3.61 -17.41
CA ILE A 62 3.85 4.84 -18.14
C ILE A 62 5.13 5.52 -18.64
N PHE A 63 6.17 5.66 -17.80
CA PHE A 63 7.45 6.22 -18.25
C PHE A 63 8.06 5.43 -19.40
N ARG A 64 8.01 4.10 -19.35
CA ARG A 64 8.47 3.27 -20.46
C ARG A 64 7.65 3.51 -21.72
N TRP A 65 6.34 3.68 -21.58
CA TRP A 65 5.46 3.97 -22.73
C TRP A 65 5.74 5.35 -23.34
N LEU A 66 5.96 6.36 -22.50
CA LEU A 66 6.34 7.72 -22.91
C LEU A 66 7.80 7.84 -23.35
N LYS A 67 8.59 6.76 -23.27
CA LYS A 67 10.05 6.75 -23.51
C LYS A 67 10.78 7.80 -22.67
N PHE A 68 10.30 8.04 -21.45
CA PHE A 68 10.95 8.95 -20.52
C PHE A 68 12.14 8.27 -19.85
N GLU A 69 13.33 8.82 -20.02
CA GLU A 69 14.56 8.34 -19.41
C GLU A 69 14.84 9.13 -18.12
N SER A 70 14.96 8.44 -16.99
CA SER A 70 15.37 9.05 -15.73
C SER A 70 16.88 8.96 -15.55
N GLY A 71 17.51 9.98 -14.98
CA GLY A 71 18.93 9.93 -14.64
C GLY A 71 19.27 8.96 -13.50
N SER A 72 18.29 8.61 -12.66
CA SER A 72 18.49 7.75 -11.49
C SER A 72 17.34 6.78 -11.23
N PHE A 73 17.66 5.60 -10.68
CA PHE A 73 16.65 4.65 -10.19
C PHE A 73 15.71 5.28 -9.16
N LEU A 74 16.26 6.07 -8.23
CA LEU A 74 15.48 6.68 -7.16
C LEU A 74 14.49 7.71 -7.72
N GLU A 75 14.92 8.48 -8.71
CA GLU A 75 14.10 9.46 -9.41
C GLU A 75 12.94 8.77 -10.15
N SER A 76 13.23 7.76 -10.98
CA SER A 76 12.19 6.97 -11.66
C SER A 76 11.22 6.31 -10.67
N PHE A 77 11.73 5.83 -9.53
CA PHE A 77 10.90 5.22 -8.50
C PHE A 77 9.96 6.23 -7.85
N LEU A 78 10.46 7.40 -7.43
CA LEU A 78 9.67 8.43 -6.75
C LEU A 78 8.60 9.03 -7.67
N PHE A 79 8.97 9.42 -8.89
CA PHE A 79 7.99 9.96 -9.82
C PHE A 79 7.02 8.87 -10.31
N GLY A 80 7.49 7.64 -10.51
CA GLY A 80 6.64 6.51 -10.85
C GLY A 80 5.61 6.24 -9.76
N LEU A 81 6.02 6.33 -8.49
CA LEU A 81 5.13 6.20 -7.35
C LEU A 81 4.08 7.31 -7.34
N ALA A 82 4.46 8.58 -7.55
CA ALA A 82 3.53 9.71 -7.61
C ALA A 82 2.47 9.54 -8.71
N ILE A 83 2.90 9.14 -9.92
CA ILE A 83 2.00 8.87 -11.05
C ILE A 83 1.06 7.70 -10.71
N GLY A 84 1.58 6.61 -10.16
CA GLY A 84 0.77 5.47 -9.75
C GLY A 84 -0.30 5.83 -8.74
N LEU A 85 0.06 6.61 -7.71
CA LEU A 85 -0.88 7.10 -6.71
C LEU A 85 -1.96 8.00 -7.34
N ALA A 86 -1.60 8.84 -8.31
CA ALA A 86 -2.56 9.65 -9.05
C ALA A 86 -3.54 8.78 -9.84
N ILE A 87 -3.07 7.74 -10.54
CA ILE A 87 -3.94 6.79 -11.26
C ILE A 87 -4.93 6.14 -10.31
N PHE A 88 -4.46 5.63 -9.16
CA PHE A 88 -5.33 5.03 -8.15
C PHE A 88 -6.39 6.03 -7.69
N THR A 89 -5.96 7.23 -7.31
CA THR A 89 -6.85 8.29 -6.82
C THR A 89 -7.94 8.63 -7.85
N TYR A 90 -7.56 8.99 -9.08
CA TYR A 90 -8.53 9.41 -10.09
C TYR A 90 -9.43 8.27 -10.57
N THR A 91 -8.92 7.03 -10.60
CA THR A 91 -9.76 5.88 -10.98
C THR A 91 -10.80 5.57 -9.91
N VAL A 92 -10.42 5.64 -8.63
CA VAL A 92 -11.35 5.45 -7.51
C VAL A 92 -12.39 6.58 -7.48
N ILE A 93 -12.00 7.83 -7.78
CA ILE A 93 -12.95 8.93 -7.98
C ILE A 93 -13.91 8.60 -9.12
N GLY A 94 -13.40 8.12 -10.27
CA GLY A 94 -14.21 7.71 -11.40
C GLY A 94 -15.24 6.63 -11.04
N PHE A 95 -14.83 5.57 -10.33
CA PHE A 95 -15.76 4.56 -9.81
C PHE A 95 -16.79 5.17 -8.86
N GLY A 96 -16.35 6.08 -8.01
CA GLY A 96 -17.19 6.86 -7.12
C GLY A 96 -18.29 7.64 -7.81
N LEU A 97 -17.98 8.29 -8.93
CA LEU A 97 -18.93 9.09 -9.71
C LEU A 97 -19.95 8.22 -10.47
N VAL A 98 -19.55 7.02 -10.91
CA VAL A 98 -20.40 6.09 -11.67
C VAL A 98 -21.21 5.15 -10.74
N GLY A 99 -20.94 5.15 -9.43
CA GLY A 99 -21.65 4.29 -8.48
C GLY A 99 -21.09 2.87 -8.36
N LEU A 100 -19.79 2.69 -8.67
CA LEU A 100 -19.07 1.42 -8.62
C LEU A 100 -18.11 1.32 -7.41
N LEU A 101 -18.27 2.18 -6.41
CA LEU A 101 -17.37 2.23 -5.26
C LEU A 101 -17.74 1.17 -4.21
N ASN A 102 -17.40 -0.09 -4.50
CA ASN A 102 -17.60 -1.21 -3.59
C ASN A 102 -16.32 -2.03 -3.40
N LYS A 103 -16.26 -2.82 -2.32
CA LYS A 103 -15.10 -3.65 -1.97
C LYS A 103 -14.67 -4.57 -3.12
N TRP A 104 -15.61 -5.18 -3.84
CA TRP A 104 -15.30 -6.11 -4.93
C TRP A 104 -14.62 -5.42 -6.11
N VAL A 105 -15.16 -4.27 -6.54
CA VAL A 105 -14.61 -3.48 -7.64
C VAL A 105 -13.20 -3.00 -7.30
N ILE A 106 -12.97 -2.51 -6.08
CA ILE A 106 -11.64 -2.05 -5.65
C ILE A 106 -10.64 -3.20 -5.57
N ASN A 107 -11.02 -4.36 -5.03
CA ASN A 107 -10.14 -5.53 -4.98
C ASN A 107 -9.80 -6.05 -6.38
N LEU A 108 -10.79 -6.17 -7.27
CA LEU A 108 -10.58 -6.60 -8.65
C LEU A 108 -9.69 -5.60 -9.41
N PHE A 109 -9.93 -4.30 -9.22
CA PHE A 109 -9.12 -3.23 -9.78
C PHE A 109 -7.67 -3.32 -9.31
N PHE A 110 -7.44 -3.50 -8.01
CA PHE A 110 -6.10 -3.63 -7.45
C PHE A 110 -5.35 -4.85 -8.00
N VAL A 111 -6.03 -6.01 -8.07
CA VAL A 111 -5.46 -7.23 -8.68
C VAL A 111 -5.17 -7.01 -10.17
N GLY A 112 -6.06 -6.35 -10.90
CA GLY A 112 -5.86 -5.98 -12.30
C GLY A 112 -4.64 -5.08 -12.48
N MET A 113 -4.48 -4.08 -11.62
CA MET A 113 -3.32 -3.19 -11.63
C MET A 113 -2.02 -3.90 -11.28
N TYR A 114 -2.03 -4.81 -10.30
CA TYR A 114 -0.89 -5.68 -10.00
C TYR A 114 -0.49 -6.52 -11.21
N ALA A 115 -1.46 -7.16 -11.87
CA ALA A 115 -1.20 -7.96 -13.06
C ALA A 115 -0.64 -7.12 -14.22
N LEU A 116 -1.17 -5.91 -14.42
CA LEU A 116 -0.67 -4.98 -15.44
C LEU A 116 0.75 -4.49 -15.14
N ALA A 117 1.09 -4.25 -13.88
CA ALA A 117 2.40 -3.76 -13.45
C ALA A 117 3.42 -4.88 -13.15
N TYR A 118 3.05 -6.15 -13.31
CA TYR A 118 3.81 -7.30 -12.82
C TYR A 118 5.28 -7.32 -13.28
N ASP A 119 5.52 -7.08 -14.57
CA ASP A 119 6.89 -7.06 -15.12
C ASP A 119 7.73 -5.92 -14.50
N GLU A 120 7.14 -4.75 -14.30
CA GLU A 120 7.82 -3.60 -13.70
C GLU A 120 8.10 -3.81 -12.22
N ILE A 121 7.16 -4.42 -11.50
CA ILE A 121 7.34 -4.81 -10.10
C ILE A 121 8.54 -5.76 -9.98
N GLY A 122 8.62 -6.77 -10.85
CA GLY A 122 9.75 -7.70 -10.90
C GLY A 122 11.08 -6.99 -11.14
N ASN A 123 11.10 -6.03 -12.07
CA ASN A 123 12.28 -5.23 -12.37
C ASN A 123 12.72 -4.35 -11.19
N ILE A 124 11.77 -3.70 -10.50
CA ILE A 124 12.04 -2.90 -9.30
C ILE A 124 12.65 -3.77 -8.21
N ILE A 125 12.03 -4.92 -7.89
CA ILE A 125 12.54 -5.86 -6.89
C ILE A 125 13.95 -6.34 -7.26
N HIS A 126 14.19 -6.64 -8.53
CA HIS A 126 15.51 -7.08 -8.99
C HIS A 126 16.57 -5.99 -8.82
N GLN A 127 16.26 -4.75 -9.19
CA GLN A 127 17.17 -3.60 -9.06
C GLN A 127 17.48 -3.29 -7.59
N ILE A 128 16.48 -3.35 -6.71
CA ILE A 128 16.67 -3.21 -5.26
C ILE A 128 17.61 -4.31 -4.76
N LYS A 129 17.34 -5.59 -5.08
CA LYS A 129 18.19 -6.72 -4.66
C LYS A 129 19.61 -6.61 -5.19
N ALA A 130 19.78 -6.20 -6.44
CA ALA A 130 21.10 -6.00 -7.05
C ALA A 130 21.88 -4.90 -6.31
N LYS A 131 21.24 -3.75 -6.03
CA LYS A 131 21.84 -2.67 -5.25
C LYS A 131 22.21 -3.12 -3.84
N PHE A 132 21.32 -3.81 -3.14
CA PHE A 132 21.61 -4.34 -1.80
C PHE A 132 22.75 -5.35 -1.78
N LYS A 133 22.86 -6.21 -2.81
CA LYS A 133 23.99 -7.15 -2.93
C LYS A 133 25.31 -6.46 -3.25
N SER A 134 25.27 -5.36 -4.00
CA SER A 134 26.46 -4.57 -4.35
C SER A 134 26.94 -3.67 -3.21
N LEU A 135 26.13 -3.48 -2.16
CA LEU A 135 26.59 -2.82 -0.95
C LEU A 135 27.57 -3.75 -0.25
N ALA A 136 28.86 -3.41 -0.31
CA ALA A 136 29.86 -4.01 0.57
C ALA A 136 29.39 -3.82 2.03
N PRO A 137 29.62 -4.79 2.94
CA PRO A 137 29.33 -4.61 4.36
C PRO A 137 30.05 -3.34 4.81
N PRO A 138 29.32 -2.26 5.12
CA PRO A 138 29.96 -1.01 5.40
C PRO A 138 30.68 -1.17 6.74
N ARG A 139 31.92 -0.68 6.83
CA ARG A 139 32.60 -0.50 8.13
C ARG A 139 31.92 0.68 8.84
N MET A 140 30.68 0.48 9.25
CA MET A 140 29.91 1.49 9.97
C MET A 140 30.47 1.62 11.39
N PRO A 141 30.84 2.83 11.83
CA PRO A 141 31.14 3.07 13.23
C PRO A 141 29.93 2.73 14.10
N PHE A 142 30.18 2.32 15.35
CA PHE A 142 29.13 1.90 16.28
C PHE A 142 28.01 2.94 16.43
N ILE A 143 28.35 4.24 16.41
CA ILE A 143 27.37 5.32 16.50
C ILE A 143 26.39 5.33 15.31
N GLU A 144 26.85 5.04 14.10
CA GLU A 144 25.97 4.95 12.91
C GLU A 144 25.02 3.76 13.03
N ILE A 145 25.48 2.63 13.56
CA ILE A 145 24.64 1.45 13.80
C ILE A 145 23.54 1.80 14.81
N VAL A 146 23.89 2.48 15.90
CA VAL A 146 22.92 2.94 16.91
C VAL A 146 21.90 3.90 16.29
N LEU A 147 22.35 4.87 15.49
CA LEU A 147 21.45 5.82 14.81
C LEU A 147 20.52 5.13 13.81
N LEU A 148 21.02 4.16 13.04
CA LEU A 148 20.20 3.35 12.13
C LEU A 148 19.17 2.51 12.88
N LEU A 149 19.53 1.96 14.04
CA LEU A 149 18.60 1.23 14.89
C LEU A 149 17.50 2.16 15.43
N VAL A 150 17.86 3.34 15.92
CA VAL A 150 16.89 4.36 16.38
C VAL A 150 15.95 4.75 15.24
N LEU A 151 16.48 4.98 14.03
CA LEU A 151 15.68 5.30 12.86
C LEU A 151 14.72 4.15 12.49
N ALA A 152 15.21 2.91 12.48
CA ALA A 152 14.38 1.74 12.18
C ALA A 152 13.24 1.58 13.20
N VAL A 153 13.54 1.78 14.49
CA VAL A 153 12.54 1.76 15.57
C VAL A 153 11.52 2.88 15.39
N GLN A 154 11.95 4.12 15.08
CA GLN A 154 11.02 5.22 14.82
C GLN A 154 10.13 4.96 13.61
N ILE A 155 10.68 4.45 12.50
CA ILE A 155 9.89 4.10 11.31
C ILE A 155 8.83 3.06 11.68
N PHE A 156 9.22 2.02 12.44
CA PHE A 156 8.29 0.98 12.87
C PHE A 156 7.15 1.53 13.75
N PHE A 157 7.48 2.34 14.76
CA PHE A 157 6.48 2.95 15.63
C PHE A 157 5.58 3.94 14.90
N ASN A 158 6.13 4.73 13.97
CA ASN A 158 5.34 5.67 13.15
C ASN A 158 4.40 4.93 12.20
N LEU A 159 4.86 3.86 11.54
CA LEU A 159 3.98 3.04 10.67
C LEU A 159 2.90 2.33 11.46
N THR A 160 3.25 1.84 12.65
CA THR A 160 2.28 1.21 13.56
C THR A 160 1.26 2.23 14.06
N GLY A 161 1.71 3.43 14.46
CA GLY A 161 0.85 4.53 14.89
C GLY A 161 -0.07 5.03 13.78
N ALA A 162 0.41 5.09 12.54
CA ALA A 162 -0.37 5.42 11.34
C ALA A 162 -1.26 4.27 10.82
N SER A 163 -1.30 3.15 11.55
CA SER A 163 -2.22 2.04 11.29
C SER A 163 -3.36 1.97 12.31
N VAL A 164 -3.38 2.87 13.31
CA VAL A 164 -4.39 2.98 14.37
C VAL A 164 -5.48 3.97 13.96
N LEU A 165 -6.74 3.51 14.00
CA LEU A 165 -7.90 4.34 13.63
C LEU A 165 -7.86 5.76 14.20
N PRO A 166 -8.25 6.77 13.39
CA PRO A 166 -8.26 8.15 13.82
C PRO A 166 -9.20 8.29 15.02
N SER A 167 -8.69 8.88 16.11
CA SER A 167 -9.43 9.09 17.35
C SER A 167 -9.93 10.53 17.52
N GLY A 168 -9.41 11.46 16.73
CA GLY A 168 -9.84 12.86 16.72
C GLY A 168 -11.22 13.03 16.07
N TRP A 169 -12.02 13.97 16.56
CA TRP A 169 -13.38 14.18 16.06
C TRP A 169 -13.40 14.55 14.57
N ASP A 170 -12.50 15.45 14.16
CA ASP A 170 -12.37 15.88 12.77
C ASP A 170 -11.86 14.76 11.87
N SER A 171 -10.85 14.01 12.31
CA SER A 171 -10.24 12.93 11.52
C SER A 171 -11.14 11.70 11.41
N LEU A 172 -11.93 11.40 12.44
CA LEU A 172 -12.96 10.35 12.40
C LEU A 172 -14.06 10.72 11.41
N GLY A 173 -14.53 11.96 11.41
CA GLY A 173 -15.48 12.46 10.42
C GLY A 173 -14.91 12.44 8.99
N GLU A 174 -13.69 12.93 8.82
CA GLU A 174 -13.08 13.12 7.51
C GLU A 174 -12.63 11.83 6.83
N HIS A 175 -11.98 10.92 7.57
CA HIS A 175 -11.35 9.74 6.99
C HIS A 175 -12.21 8.49 7.17
N LEU A 176 -12.77 8.27 8.36
CA LEU A 176 -13.48 7.03 8.67
C LEU A 176 -14.97 7.08 8.31
N ALA A 177 -15.70 8.10 8.77
CA ALA A 177 -17.15 8.19 8.58
C ALA A 177 -17.51 8.36 7.09
N LYS A 178 -16.84 9.28 6.38
CA LYS A 178 -17.06 9.46 4.94
C LYS A 178 -16.80 8.19 4.13
N ALA A 179 -15.67 7.53 4.36
CA ALA A 179 -15.34 6.32 3.62
C ALA A 179 -16.33 5.18 3.87
N LYS A 180 -16.83 5.04 5.11
CA LYS A 180 -17.89 4.08 5.45
C LYS A 180 -19.21 4.39 4.73
N GLU A 181 -19.62 5.65 4.70
CA GLU A 181 -20.84 6.06 4.01
C GLU A 181 -20.73 5.90 2.49
N TRP A 182 -19.58 6.24 1.90
CA TRP A 182 -19.35 6.00 0.48
C TRP A 182 -19.34 4.50 0.13
N ASN A 183 -18.86 3.63 1.05
CA ASN A 183 -19.00 2.19 0.90
C ASN A 183 -20.46 1.77 0.87
N HIS A 184 -21.28 2.30 1.79
CA HIS A 184 -22.68 1.97 1.91
C HIS A 184 -23.49 2.43 0.69
N LEU A 185 -23.21 3.64 0.20
CA LEU A 185 -23.89 4.25 -0.94
C LEU A 185 -23.33 3.81 -2.30
N HIS A 186 -22.21 3.08 -2.31
CA HIS A 186 -21.43 2.69 -3.49
C HIS A 186 -21.01 3.85 -4.42
N ARG A 187 -21.03 5.09 -3.91
CA ARG A 187 -20.75 6.29 -4.71
C ARG A 187 -20.15 7.39 -3.85
N LEU A 188 -19.46 8.33 -4.49
CA LEU A 188 -19.06 9.58 -3.86
C LEU A 188 -20.30 10.49 -3.76
N ALA A 189 -20.87 10.55 -2.57
CA ALA A 189 -22.04 11.38 -2.27
C ALA A 189 -21.72 12.38 -1.16
N SER A 190 -22.45 13.50 -1.17
CA SER A 190 -22.52 14.40 -0.03
C SER A 190 -23.29 13.72 1.12
N ILE A 191 -22.76 13.83 2.33
CA ILE A 191 -23.31 13.17 3.52
C ILE A 191 -23.88 14.24 4.45
N PRO A 192 -25.22 14.37 4.57
CA PRO A 192 -25.90 15.55 5.14
C PRO A 192 -25.57 15.88 6.59
N TYR A 193 -25.04 14.93 7.35
CA TYR A 193 -24.75 15.06 8.78
C TYR A 193 -23.24 15.10 9.09
N ILE A 194 -22.38 14.99 8.09
CA ILE A 194 -20.95 15.31 8.21
C ILE A 194 -20.78 16.82 7.98
N ASN A 195 -19.81 17.47 8.61
CA ASN A 195 -19.64 18.93 8.57
C ASN A 195 -19.64 19.47 7.11
N ARG A 196 -20.36 20.57 6.85
CA ARG A 196 -20.45 21.21 5.53
C ARG A 196 -19.08 21.64 4.98
N ALA A 197 -18.14 22.02 5.85
CA ALA A 197 -16.74 22.30 5.46
C ALA A 197 -16.02 21.05 4.91
N GLN A 198 -16.47 19.87 5.33
CA GLN A 198 -15.93 18.58 4.92
C GLN A 198 -16.70 17.98 3.72
N TRP A 199 -17.81 18.58 3.25
CA TRP A 199 -18.58 18.08 2.10
C TRP A 199 -17.86 18.19 0.77
N ALA A 200 -16.94 19.14 0.65
CA ALA A 200 -16.71 19.74 -0.66
C ALA A 200 -15.74 18.96 -1.56
N GLN A 201 -14.83 18.11 -1.08
CA GLN A 201 -13.76 17.64 -1.97
C GLN A 201 -13.29 16.21 -1.65
N PRO A 202 -13.27 15.31 -2.66
CA PRO A 202 -12.48 14.08 -2.59
C PRO A 202 -11.00 14.46 -2.63
N PHE A 203 -10.44 14.87 -1.50
CA PHE A 203 -9.00 15.09 -1.39
C PHE A 203 -8.28 13.77 -1.68
N ASN A 204 -7.16 13.85 -2.40
CA ASN A 204 -6.40 12.68 -2.85
C ASN A 204 -6.12 11.71 -1.68
N ILE A 205 -5.76 12.25 -0.52
CA ILE A 205 -5.49 11.48 0.70
C ILE A 205 -6.76 10.79 1.22
N GLY A 206 -7.90 11.49 1.26
CA GLY A 206 -9.18 10.91 1.70
C GLY A 206 -9.68 9.77 0.79
N ILE A 207 -9.46 9.89 -0.52
CA ILE A 207 -9.77 8.82 -1.48
C ILE A 207 -8.86 7.61 -1.30
N LEU A 208 -7.55 7.83 -1.15
CA LEU A 208 -6.59 6.75 -0.91
C LEU A 208 -6.86 6.05 0.44
N TYR A 209 -7.27 6.81 1.45
CA TYR A 209 -7.72 6.26 2.74
C TYR A 209 -8.98 5.40 2.59
N GLY A 210 -10.00 5.90 1.87
CA GLY A 210 -11.20 5.12 1.57
C GLY A 210 -10.87 3.84 0.79
N MET A 211 -9.98 3.94 -0.20
CA MET A 211 -9.45 2.78 -0.94
C MET A 211 -8.79 1.76 -0.02
N ALA A 212 -7.96 2.22 0.93
CA ALA A 212 -7.33 1.36 1.92
C ALA A 212 -8.38 0.59 2.75
N LEU A 213 -9.45 1.25 3.20
CA LEU A 213 -10.57 0.63 3.91
C LEU A 213 -11.34 -0.41 3.07
N PHE A 214 -11.40 -0.24 1.75
CA PHE A 214 -12.05 -1.21 0.85
C PHE A 214 -11.22 -2.48 0.62
N LEU A 215 -9.89 -2.35 0.60
CA LEU A 215 -8.96 -3.48 0.45
C LEU A 215 -8.86 -4.32 1.74
N LYS A 216 -8.84 -3.66 2.90
CA LYS A 216 -8.87 -4.29 4.22
C LYS A 216 -9.51 -3.28 5.16
N ASP A 217 -10.25 -3.74 6.17
CA ASP A 217 -11.01 -2.86 7.06
C ASP A 217 -10.16 -1.77 7.78
N ALA A 218 -8.84 -1.79 7.65
CA ALA A 218 -7.94 -0.63 7.56
C ALA A 218 -6.53 -1.08 7.11
N ILE A 219 -5.86 -0.39 6.16
CA ILE A 219 -4.44 -0.65 5.79
C ILE A 219 -3.51 0.42 6.37
N LEU A 220 -3.98 1.65 6.43
CA LEU A 220 -3.40 2.78 7.15
C LEU A 220 -4.61 3.52 7.69
N ALA A 221 -4.85 3.39 8.98
CA ALA A 221 -5.87 4.15 9.67
C ALA A 221 -5.20 5.10 10.63
#